data_AF-A0A7W9GDR6-F1
#
_entry.id   AF-A0A7W9GDR6-F1
#
_cell.length_a   1.000
_cell.length_b   1.000
_cell.length_c   1.000
_cell.angle_alpha   90.00
_cell.angle_beta   90.00
_cell.angle_gamma   90.00
#
_symmetry.space_group_name_H-M   'P 1'
#
loop_
_entity.id
_entity.type
_entity.pdbx_description
1 polymer ?
#
loop_
_entity_poly.entity_id
_entity_poly.type
_entity_poly.pdbx_seq_one_letter_code
_entity_poly.pdbx_strand_id
1 'polypeptide(L)'
;MATGVGARKRRTGRGMGRLPTMKEIADHLGVSRQLVSLVLRGVPGPSEESRQRILAAADELGYRPNASARLLRQNRTRLIGALFWMRNPFQVLVIERLFVRAAERGFGLVLGRRRPIGRPTWWLRN
;
A
#
# COMPACT_ATOMS: atom_id res chain seq x y z
N MET A 1 14.96 -24.42 -28.89
CA MET A 1 13.55 -24.88 -28.84
C MET A 1 13.09 -24.81 -27.40
N ALA A 2 12.13 -23.93 -27.12
CA ALA A 2 11.64 -23.64 -25.79
C ALA A 2 10.43 -24.52 -25.46
N THR A 3 10.44 -25.15 -24.29
CA THR A 3 9.23 -25.71 -23.68
C THR A 3 9.12 -25.17 -22.26
N GLY A 4 8.20 -24.22 -22.13
CA GLY A 4 7.91 -23.51 -20.90
C GLY A 4 7.31 -24.43 -19.85
N VAL A 5 7.95 -24.47 -18.68
CA VAL A 5 7.38 -25.04 -17.46
C VAL A 5 6.31 -24.07 -16.98
N GLY A 6 5.05 -24.40 -17.27
CA GLY A 6 3.87 -23.72 -16.76
C GLY A 6 3.88 -23.69 -15.24
N ALA A 7 4.01 -22.49 -14.68
CA ALA A 7 3.97 -22.25 -13.25
C ALA A 7 2.61 -22.69 -12.68
N ARG A 8 2.62 -23.84 -12.01
CA ARG A 8 1.49 -24.45 -11.32
C ARG A 8 0.99 -23.48 -10.24
N LYS A 9 -0.12 -22.80 -10.51
CA LYS A 9 -0.71 -21.81 -9.59
C LYS A 9 -1.22 -22.54 -8.33
N ARG A 10 -0.48 -22.40 -7.23
CA ARG A 10 -0.82 -22.95 -5.91
C ARG A 10 -2.25 -22.57 -5.53
N ARG A 11 -3.13 -23.57 -5.43
CA ARG A 11 -4.42 -23.49 -4.73
C ARG A 11 -4.11 -23.25 -3.25
N THR A 12 -4.09 -22.00 -2.82
CA THR A 12 -3.92 -21.63 -1.40
C THR A 12 -5.29 -21.35 -0.81
N GLY A 13 -5.69 -22.20 0.15
CA GLY A 13 -6.64 -21.90 1.23
C GLY A 13 -8.03 -21.43 0.85
N ARG A 14 -8.97 -22.35 0.69
CA ARG A 14 -10.40 -22.07 0.90
C ARG A 14 -10.64 -22.24 2.42
N GLY A 15 -10.77 -21.13 3.14
CA GLY A 15 -11.13 -21.12 4.56
C GLY A 15 -10.28 -20.19 5.42
N MET A 16 -10.94 -19.14 5.94
CA MET A 16 -10.49 -18.13 6.91
C MET A 16 -9.46 -17.08 6.46
N GLY A 17 -9.97 -15.89 6.11
CA GLY A 17 -9.24 -14.62 6.25
C GLY A 17 -8.64 -14.00 4.99
N ARG A 18 -8.95 -14.50 3.79
CA ARG A 18 -8.41 -13.89 2.57
C ARG A 18 -9.35 -12.79 2.05
N LEU A 19 -8.91 -11.54 2.17
CA LEU A 19 -9.62 -10.39 1.61
C LEU A 19 -9.89 -10.59 0.11
N PRO A 20 -11.08 -10.20 -0.38
CA PRO A 20 -11.42 -10.30 -1.79
C PRO A 20 -10.40 -9.55 -2.66
N THR A 21 -10.21 -10.05 -3.87
CA THR A 21 -9.32 -9.50 -4.87
C THR A 21 -10.11 -8.84 -5.99
N MET A 22 -9.48 -7.91 -6.73
CA MET A 22 -10.09 -7.29 -7.92
C MET A 22 -10.51 -8.33 -8.97
N LYS A 23 -9.90 -9.52 -8.97
CA LYS A 23 -10.30 -10.61 -9.87
C LYS A 23 -11.64 -11.20 -9.45
N GLU A 24 -11.86 -11.40 -8.16
CA GLU A 24 -13.12 -11.95 -7.65
C GLU A 24 -14.28 -10.97 -7.85
N ILE A 25 -14.05 -9.66 -7.70
CA ILE A 25 -15.05 -8.63 -8.05
C ILE A 25 -15.38 -8.68 -9.54
N ALA A 26 -14.36 -8.81 -10.39
CA ALA A 26 -14.53 -8.88 -11.83
C ALA A 26 -15.30 -10.15 -12.25
N ASP A 27 -14.94 -11.29 -11.66
CA ASP A 27 -15.61 -12.57 -11.88
C ASP A 27 -17.08 -12.52 -11.39
N HIS A 28 -17.35 -11.86 -10.25
CA HIS A 28 -18.69 -11.69 -9.69
C HIS A 28 -19.62 -10.86 -10.58
N LEU A 29 -19.07 -9.83 -11.24
CA LEU A 29 -19.83 -8.92 -12.11
C LEU A 29 -19.76 -9.27 -13.61
N GLY A 30 -19.00 -10.29 -13.99
CA GLY A 30 -18.79 -10.65 -15.40
C GLY A 30 -18.06 -9.58 -16.22
N VAL A 31 -17.22 -8.76 -15.58
CA VAL A 31 -16.48 -7.66 -16.23
C VAL A 31 -14.99 -7.92 -16.28
N SER A 32 -14.24 -7.11 -17.04
CA SER A 32 -12.78 -7.23 -17.05
C SER A 32 -12.14 -6.69 -15.76
N ARG A 33 -11.07 -7.34 -15.30
CA ARG A 33 -10.24 -6.84 -14.18
C ARG A 33 -9.72 -5.42 -14.42
N GLN A 34 -9.50 -5.05 -15.68
CA GLN A 34 -9.04 -3.72 -16.05
C GLN A 34 -10.12 -2.67 -15.78
N LEU A 35 -11.39 -2.95 -16.11
CA LEU A 35 -12.51 -2.07 -15.81
C LEU A 35 -12.66 -1.82 -14.31
N VAL A 36 -12.63 -2.90 -13.51
CA VAL A 36 -12.64 -2.81 -12.04
C VAL A 36 -11.48 -1.96 -11.53
N SER A 37 -10.28 -2.15 -12.06
CA SER A 37 -9.12 -1.33 -11.68
C SER A 37 -9.24 0.13 -12.08
N LEU A 38 -9.92 0.48 -13.18
CA LEU A 38 -10.16 1.87 -13.57
C LEU A 38 -11.14 2.53 -12.60
N VAL A 39 -12.26 1.86 -12.32
CA VAL A 39 -13.28 2.33 -11.37
C VAL A 39 -12.68 2.55 -9.98
N LEU A 40 -11.98 1.57 -9.42
CA LEU A 40 -11.38 1.66 -8.08
C LEU A 40 -10.25 2.70 -7.98
N ARG A 41 -9.67 3.13 -9.11
CA ARG A 41 -8.69 4.24 -9.16
C ARG A 41 -9.36 5.61 -9.34
N GLY A 42 -10.66 5.65 -9.59
CA GLY A 42 -11.41 6.89 -9.80
C GLY A 42 -11.11 7.62 -11.11
N VAL A 43 -10.43 7.00 -12.07
CA VAL A 43 -10.06 7.64 -13.34
C VAL A 43 -11.25 7.72 -14.32
N PRO A 44 -11.27 8.70 -15.23
CA PRO A 44 -12.32 8.81 -16.27
C PRO A 44 -12.27 7.62 -17.24
N GLY A 45 -13.42 7.30 -17.85
CA GLY A 45 -13.56 6.23 -18.86
C GLY A 45 -14.76 5.30 -18.64
N PRO A 46 -14.93 4.69 -17.46
CA PRO A 46 -16.10 3.85 -17.17
C PRO A 46 -17.40 4.67 -17.13
N SER A 47 -18.52 4.11 -17.61
CA SER A 47 -19.83 4.71 -17.45
C SER A 47 -20.21 4.82 -15.97
N GLU A 48 -21.06 5.79 -15.63
CA GLU A 48 -21.52 5.98 -14.25
C GLU A 48 -22.24 4.74 -13.72
N GLU A 49 -23.04 4.08 -14.57
CA GLU A 49 -23.68 2.82 -14.24
C GLU A 49 -22.67 1.71 -13.90
N SER A 50 -21.63 1.53 -14.72
CA SER A 50 -20.57 0.54 -14.46
C SER A 50 -19.81 0.85 -13.18
N ARG A 51 -19.57 2.14 -12.92
CA ARG A 51 -18.90 2.63 -11.71
C ARG A 51 -19.71 2.28 -10.47
N GLN A 52 -21.01 2.55 -10.46
CA GLN A 52 -21.90 2.24 -9.35
C GLN A 52 -21.98 0.74 -9.08
N ARG A 53 -22.20 -0.10 -10.12
CA ARG A 53 -22.23 -1.57 -9.96
C ARG A 53 -20.94 -2.13 -9.37
N ILE A 54 -19.79 -1.65 -9.84
CA ILE A 54 -18.48 -2.12 -9.37
C ILE A 54 -18.21 -1.67 -7.93
N LEU A 55 -18.58 -0.45 -7.55
CA LEU A 55 -18.41 0.02 -6.18
C LEU A 55 -19.33 -0.72 -5.20
N ALA A 56 -20.59 -0.97 -5.60
CA ALA A 56 -21.53 -1.76 -4.80
C ALA A 56 -21.00 -3.19 -4.55
N ALA A 57 -20.59 -3.90 -5.61
CA ALA A 57 -20.03 -5.25 -5.46
C ALA A 57 -18.74 -5.27 -4.64
N ALA A 58 -17.90 -4.24 -4.77
CA ALA A 58 -16.69 -4.12 -3.95
C ALA A 58 -17.03 -3.98 -2.46
N ASP A 59 -18.07 -3.22 -2.13
CA ASP A 59 -18.55 -3.04 -0.76
C ASP A 59 -19.20 -4.32 -0.20
N GLU A 60 -20.11 -4.94 -0.97
CA GLU A 60 -20.76 -6.22 -0.61
C GLU A 60 -19.77 -7.34 -0.34
N LEU A 61 -18.70 -7.42 -1.14
CA LEU A 61 -17.65 -8.42 -0.96
C LEU A 61 -16.68 -8.05 0.19
N GLY A 62 -16.71 -6.82 0.70
CA GLY A 62 -15.78 -6.34 1.72
C GLY A 62 -14.36 -6.10 1.18
N TYR A 63 -14.25 -5.72 -0.10
CA TYR A 63 -12.97 -5.42 -0.72
C TYR A 63 -12.28 -4.25 -0.04
N ARG A 64 -11.04 -4.45 0.42
CA ARG A 64 -10.17 -3.39 0.91
C ARG A 64 -8.88 -3.31 0.12
N PRO A 65 -8.58 -2.17 -0.53
CA PRO A 65 -7.31 -2.01 -1.23
C PRO A 65 -6.14 -2.10 -0.23
N ASN A 66 -5.23 -3.04 -0.49
CA ASN A 66 -4.04 -3.21 0.34
C ASN A 66 -3.07 -2.05 0.10
N ALA A 67 -3.02 -1.12 1.06
CA ALA A 67 -2.15 0.07 1.01
C ALA A 67 -0.67 -0.29 0.86
N SER A 68 -0.18 -1.32 1.54
CA SER A 68 1.21 -1.78 1.43
C SER A 68 1.53 -2.32 0.03
N ALA A 69 0.62 -3.10 -0.55
CA ALA A 69 0.77 -3.59 -1.93
C ALA A 69 0.67 -2.46 -2.97
N ARG A 70 -0.12 -1.41 -2.69
CA ARG A 70 -0.20 -0.19 -3.50
C ARG A 70 1.13 0.58 -3.45
N LEU A 71 1.72 0.75 -2.27
CA LEU A 71 3.03 1.37 -2.11
C LEU A 71 4.13 0.59 -2.83
N LEU A 72 4.12 -0.74 -2.76
CA LEU A 72 5.09 -1.59 -3.47
C LEU A 72 4.95 -1.55 -5.00
N ARG A 73 3.73 -1.39 -5.52
CA ARG A 73 3.48 -1.27 -6.97
C ARG A 73 3.72 0.13 -7.53
N GLN A 74 3.71 1.15 -6.68
CA GLN A 74 3.92 2.53 -7.09
C GLN A 74 5.43 2.83 -7.12
N ASN A 75 5.94 3.24 -8.28
CA ASN A 75 7.34 3.69 -8.43
C ASN A 75 7.65 4.97 -7.60
N ARG A 76 6.60 5.64 -7.10
CA ARG A 76 6.67 6.79 -6.19
C ARG A 76 5.66 6.57 -5.07
N THR A 77 6.15 6.31 -3.86
CA THR A 77 5.32 6.03 -2.67
C THR A 77 4.65 7.27 -2.06
N ARG A 78 5.06 8.48 -2.46
CA ARG A 78 4.70 9.76 -1.81
C ARG A 78 4.84 9.69 -0.27
N LEU A 79 5.85 8.97 0.21
CA LEU A 79 6.18 8.88 1.64
C LEU A 79 7.52 9.55 1.91
N ILE A 80 7.57 10.31 3.00
CA ILE A 80 8.81 10.90 3.55
C ILE A 80 9.14 10.14 4.83
N GLY A 81 10.32 9.52 4.87
CA GLY A 81 10.87 8.92 6.09
C GLY A 81 11.70 9.95 6.86
N ALA A 82 11.42 10.13 8.15
CA ALA A 82 12.16 11.05 9.01
C ALA A 82 12.58 10.38 10.32
N LEU A 83 13.87 10.49 10.65
CA LEU A 83 14.47 9.86 11.82
C LEU A 83 14.87 10.91 12.86
N PHE A 84 14.35 10.76 14.08
CA PHE A 84 14.58 11.69 15.18
C PHE A 84 15.23 11.01 16.37
N TRP A 85 16.03 11.74 17.13
CA TRP A 85 16.63 11.19 18.35
C TRP A 85 15.59 11.03 19.47
N MET A 86 14.46 11.75 19.42
CA MET A 86 13.39 11.76 20.42
C MET A 86 13.90 12.06 21.83
N ARG A 87 14.90 12.96 21.92
CA ARG A 87 15.54 13.37 23.19
C ARG A 87 15.41 14.86 23.49
N ASN A 88 14.87 15.64 22.55
CA ASN A 88 14.76 17.09 22.67
C ASN A 88 13.32 17.52 22.33
N PRO A 89 12.60 18.20 23.25
CA PRO A 89 11.24 18.70 23.02
C PRO A 89 11.08 19.56 21.76
N PHE A 90 12.11 20.29 21.34
CA PHE A 90 12.12 21.07 20.09
C PHE A 90 11.80 20.19 18.86
N GLN A 91 12.13 18.89 18.90
CA GLN A 91 11.84 17.97 17.80
C GLN A 91 10.34 17.75 17.59
N VAL A 92 9.51 17.88 18.65
CA VAL A 92 8.05 17.77 18.53
C VAL A 92 7.50 18.87 17.65
N LEU A 93 7.95 20.11 17.86
CA LEU A 93 7.52 21.27 17.07
C LEU A 93 7.91 21.12 15.59
N VAL A 94 9.11 20.56 15.32
CA VAL A 94 9.54 20.25 13.95
C VAL A 94 8.67 19.15 13.33
N ILE A 95 8.36 18.09 14.08
CA ILE A 95 7.51 16.99 13.60
C ILE A 95 6.12 17.48 13.23
N GLU A 96 5.47 18.29 14.08
CA GLU A 96 4.14 18.85 13.80
C GLU A 96 4.14 19.68 12.52
N ARG A 97 5.12 20.58 12.38
CA ARG A 97 5.26 21.41 11.17
C ARG A 97 5.53 20.55 9.93
N LEU A 98 6.31 19.49 10.07
CA LEU A 98 6.61 18.57 8.98
C LEU A 98 5.36 17.82 8.53
N PHE A 99 4.50 17.37 9.46
CA PHE A 99 3.22 16.74 9.14
C PHE A 99 2.32 17.64 8.29
N VAL A 100 2.12 18.88 8.72
CA VAL A 100 1.28 19.85 8.00
C VAL A 100 1.84 20.08 6.59
N ARG A 101 3.14 20.37 6.48
CA ARG A 101 3.78 20.69 5.19
C ARG A 101 3.86 19.52 4.21
N ALA A 102 3.98 18.29 4.73
CA ALA A 102 3.97 17.09 3.90
C ALA A 102 2.55 16.81 3.38
N ALA A 103 1.53 16.93 4.24
CA ALA A 103 0.14 16.74 3.87
C ALA A 103 -0.32 17.74 2.80
N GLU A 104 0.02 19.03 2.95
CA GLU A 104 -0.21 20.08 1.94
C GLU A 104 0.33 19.69 0.55
N ARG A 105 1.41 18.92 0.49
CA ARG A 105 2.06 18.48 -0.75
C ARG A 105 1.66 17.06 -1.18
N GLY A 106 0.69 16.45 -0.49
CA GLY A 106 0.20 15.10 -0.77
C GLY A 106 1.18 13.99 -0.41
N PHE A 107 2.09 14.24 0.54
CA PHE A 107 3.00 13.23 1.09
C PHE A 107 2.53 12.74 2.46
N GLY A 108 2.66 11.44 2.71
CA GLY A 108 2.59 10.86 4.04
C GLY A 108 3.96 10.89 4.74
N LEU A 109 3.96 10.84 6.07
CA LEU A 109 5.18 10.78 6.89
C LEU A 109 5.29 9.47 7.64
N VAL A 110 6.51 8.92 7.66
CA VAL A 110 6.89 7.79 8.52
C VAL A 110 7.97 8.29 9.45
N LEU A 111 7.72 8.19 10.76
CA LEU A 111 8.64 8.61 11.79
C LEU A 111 9.34 7.41 12.40
N GLY A 112 10.65 7.53 12.62
CA GLY A 112 11.43 6.53 13.34
C GLY A 112 12.35 7.16 14.36
N ARG A 113 12.70 6.39 15.39
CA ARG A 113 13.74 6.78 16.34
C ARG A 113 15.12 6.44 15.75
N ARG A 114 15.97 7.45 15.57
CA ARG A 114 17.38 7.24 15.27
C ARG A 114 18.03 6.59 16.50
N ARG A 115 18.47 5.34 16.36
CA ARG A 115 19.38 4.73 17.32
C ARG A 115 20.80 5.24 17.04
N PRO A 116 21.62 5.44 18.07
CA PRO A 116 23.05 5.59 17.85
C PRO A 116 23.54 4.31 17.18
N ILE A 117 24.18 4.45 16.01
CA ILE A 117 24.89 3.35 15.39
C ILE A 117 26.11 3.14 16.29
N GLY A 118 26.07 2.07 17.09
CA GLY A 118 27.15 1.77 18.01
C GLY A 118 28.41 1.48 17.22
N ARG A 119 29.52 2.15 17.54
CA ARG A 119 30.85 1.66 17.19
C ARG A 119 30.99 0.26 17.80
N PRO A 120 31.36 -0.78 17.03
CA PRO A 120 31.44 -2.12 17.59
C PRO A 120 32.48 -2.14 18.72
N THR A 121 32.07 -2.44 19.95
CA THR A 121 32.87 -2.26 21.18
C THR A 121 34.00 -3.28 21.37
N TRP A 122 34.47 -3.92 20.30
CA TRP A 122 35.52 -4.93 20.37
C TRP A 122 36.90 -4.37 20.76
N TRP A 123 37.13 -3.06 20.62
CA TRP A 123 38.36 -2.35 21.03
C TRP A 123 38.36 -1.89 22.51
N LEU A 124 37.35 -2.25 23.31
CA LEU A 124 37.29 -1.94 24.75
C LEU A 124 37.44 -3.18 25.65
N ARG A 125 37.73 -4.36 25.09
CA ARG A 125 38.17 -5.53 25.88
C ARG A 125 39.69 -5.63 25.77
N ASN A 126 40.39 -5.12 26.80
CA ASN A 126 41.65 -5.70 27.24
C ASN A 126 41.33 -6.81 28.25
#